data_AF-A0A9E1QGN2-F1
#
_entry.id   AF-A0A9E1QGN2-F1
#
_cell.length_a   1.000
_cell.length_b   1.000
_cell.length_c   1.000
_cell.angle_alpha   90.00
_cell.angle_beta   90.00
_cell.angle_gamma   90.00
#
_symmetry.space_group_name_H-M   'P 1'
#
loop_
_entity.id
_entity.type
_entity.pdbx_description
1 polymer ?
#
loop_
_entity_poly.entity_id
_entity_poly.type
_entity_poly.pdbx_seq_one_letter_code
_entity_poly.pdbx_strand_id
1 'polypeptide(L)'
;YRVDFTPDEVKTDRYLTLHLPEVLTPFTDAWITEWRPLFTADQSIDALWVGIRGTPMRERGVYGCVVETTEASFGVSINPHLFRDIAVTSIVDQTPQNIGITAPLLGHINPATTEEHYIHANQAMAGERYRASVTTLRDNLKAEYGNPFKLRGER
;
A
#
# COMPACT_ATOMS: atom_id res chain seq x y z
N TYR A 1 12.21 -0.12 -0.95
CA TYR A 1 11.89 -0.39 -2.36
C TYR A 1 11.48 0.88 -3.08
N ARG A 2 11.84 1.02 -4.37
CA ARG A 2 11.32 2.07 -5.27
C ARG A 2 10.33 1.41 -6.23
N VAL A 3 9.20 2.05 -6.49
CA VAL A 3 8.17 1.62 -7.44
C VAL A 3 8.10 2.67 -8.53
N ASP A 4 8.25 2.24 -9.77
CA ASP A 4 8.23 3.11 -10.94
C ASP A 4 7.03 2.71 -11.81
N PHE A 5 6.19 3.67 -12.16
CA PHE A 5 5.03 3.49 -13.04
C PHE A 5 5.21 4.29 -14.32
N THR A 6 4.92 3.66 -15.45
CA THR A 6 4.88 4.33 -16.76
C THR A 6 3.57 5.11 -16.93
N PRO A 7 3.52 6.09 -17.87
CA PRO A 7 2.31 6.88 -18.10
C PRO A 7 1.04 6.06 -18.34
N ASP A 8 1.15 4.94 -19.05
CA ASP A 8 0.04 4.03 -19.35
C ASP A 8 -0.48 3.24 -18.13
N GLU A 9 0.29 3.20 -17.04
CA GLU A 9 -0.10 2.54 -15.79
C GLU A 9 -0.79 3.49 -14.79
N VAL A 10 -0.77 4.80 -15.05
CA VAL A 10 -1.38 5.79 -14.15
C VAL A 10 -2.40 6.67 -14.85
N LYS A 11 -3.50 6.99 -14.13
CA LYS A 11 -4.60 7.81 -14.67
C LYS A 11 -4.19 9.22 -15.11
N THR A 12 -3.04 9.72 -14.64
CA THR A 12 -2.54 11.05 -14.95
C THR A 12 -1.72 11.11 -16.24
N ASP A 13 -1.44 9.98 -16.89
CA ASP A 13 -0.60 9.87 -18.10
C ASP A 13 0.79 10.53 -17.91
N ARG A 14 1.40 10.28 -16.74
CA ARG A 14 2.71 10.84 -16.36
C ARG A 14 3.51 9.79 -15.62
N TYR A 15 4.84 9.85 -15.70
CA TYR A 15 5.68 8.99 -14.87
C TYR A 15 5.42 9.24 -13.38
N LEU A 16 5.33 8.15 -12.62
CA LEU A 16 5.18 8.20 -11.18
C LEU A 16 6.19 7.25 -10.55
N THR A 17 7.24 7.81 -9.95
CA THR A 17 8.13 7.08 -9.05
C THR A 17 7.63 7.28 -7.63
N LEU A 18 7.64 6.22 -6.81
CA LEU A 18 7.28 6.22 -5.40
C LEU A 18 8.30 5.42 -4.60
N HIS A 19 8.54 5.82 -3.35
CA HIS A 19 9.32 5.00 -2.41
C HIS A 19 8.38 4.31 -1.42
N LEU A 20 8.50 2.98 -1.33
CA LEU A 20 7.81 2.24 -0.28
C LEU A 20 8.44 2.58 1.08
N PRO A 21 7.61 2.86 2.11
CA PRO A 21 8.09 3.03 3.47
C PRO A 21 8.94 1.84 3.91
N GLU A 22 10.03 2.12 4.64
CA GLU A 22 10.98 1.09 5.08
C GLU A 22 10.32 -0.01 5.92
N VAL A 23 9.26 0.33 6.67
CA VAL A 23 8.47 -0.65 7.45
C VAL A 23 7.84 -1.75 6.58
N LEU A 24 7.65 -1.51 5.27
CA LEU A 24 7.12 -2.50 4.33
C LEU A 24 8.20 -3.42 3.77
N THR A 25 9.48 -3.04 3.86
CA THR A 25 10.61 -3.79 3.28
C THR A 25 10.61 -5.27 3.70
N PRO A 26 10.47 -5.64 4.99
CA PRO A 26 10.48 -7.06 5.37
C PRO A 26 9.35 -7.87 4.74
N PHE A 27 8.17 -7.27 4.55
CA PHE A 27 7.03 -7.94 3.92
C PHE A 27 7.21 -8.05 2.41
N THR A 28 7.79 -7.02 1.78
CA THR A 28 8.14 -7.03 0.36
C THR A 28 9.24 -8.06 0.07
N ASP A 29 10.27 -8.14 0.91
CA ASP A 29 11.35 -9.13 0.83
C ASP A 29 10.78 -10.54 0.91
N ALA A 30 9.96 -10.83 1.93
CA ALA A 30 9.32 -12.14 2.08
C ALA A 30 8.47 -12.49 0.85
N TRP A 31 7.66 -11.54 0.34
CA TRP A 31 6.88 -11.77 -0.87
C TRP A 31 7.76 -12.12 -2.06
N ILE A 32 8.79 -11.32 -2.36
CA ILE A 32 9.62 -11.50 -3.56
C ILE A 32 10.48 -12.77 -3.48
N THR A 33 11.06 -13.04 -2.31
CA THR A 33 12.08 -14.09 -2.15
C THR A 33 11.51 -15.43 -1.71
N GLU A 34 10.41 -15.45 -0.96
CA GLU A 34 9.83 -16.67 -0.40
C GLU A 34 8.54 -17.07 -1.09
N TRP A 35 7.57 -16.16 -1.19
CA TRP A 35 6.20 -16.52 -1.59
C TRP A 35 5.98 -16.50 -3.10
N ARG A 36 6.40 -15.43 -3.79
CA ARG A 36 6.22 -15.25 -5.23
C ARG A 36 6.81 -16.41 -6.06
N PRO A 37 8.01 -16.96 -5.74
CA PRO A 37 8.56 -18.11 -6.46
C PRO A 37 7.72 -19.39 -6.35
N LEU A 38 6.89 -19.52 -5.31
CA LEU A 38 5.98 -20.67 -5.18
C LEU A 38 4.81 -20.60 -6.16
N PHE A 39 4.45 -19.39 -6.59
CA PHE A 39 3.35 -19.17 -7.52
C PHE A 39 3.78 -19.26 -8.98
N THR A 40 5.03 -18.94 -9.28
CA THR A 40 5.59 -19.12 -10.63
C THR A 40 7.07 -19.46 -10.57
N ALA A 41 7.45 -20.54 -11.28
CA ALA A 41 8.84 -20.86 -11.56
C ALA A 41 9.38 -20.12 -12.80
N ASP A 42 8.49 -19.50 -13.59
CA ASP A 42 8.85 -18.72 -14.75
C ASP A 42 9.33 -17.32 -14.31
N GLN A 43 10.65 -17.15 -14.33
CA GLN A 43 11.31 -15.90 -13.98
C GLN A 43 11.18 -14.83 -15.07
N SER A 44 10.65 -15.16 -16.26
CA SER A 44 10.38 -14.18 -17.31
C SER A 44 9.13 -13.33 -17.03
N ILE A 45 8.27 -13.76 -16.11
CA ILE A 45 7.13 -12.97 -15.67
C ILE A 45 7.64 -11.82 -14.80
N ASP A 46 7.52 -10.58 -15.29
CA ASP A 46 7.96 -9.37 -14.59
C ASP A 46 6.91 -8.78 -13.63
N ALA A 47 5.72 -9.40 -13.56
CA ALA A 47 4.66 -8.91 -12.68
C ALA A 47 4.99 -9.12 -11.19
N LEU A 48 4.90 -8.06 -10.38
CA LEU A 48 5.11 -8.15 -8.93
C LEU A 48 4.09 -9.10 -8.28
N TRP A 49 2.81 -8.98 -8.66
CA TRP A 49 1.73 -9.81 -8.13
C TRP A 49 1.40 -10.94 -9.08
N VAL A 50 1.59 -12.18 -8.61
CA VAL A 50 1.32 -13.41 -9.36
C VAL A 50 0.29 -14.23 -8.60
N GLY A 51 -0.75 -14.68 -9.30
CA GLY A 51 -1.82 -15.46 -8.69
C GLY A 51 -1.50 -16.96 -8.65
N ILE A 52 -2.39 -17.74 -8.01
CA ILE A 52 -2.28 -19.20 -7.88
C ILE A 52 -2.17 -19.96 -9.22
N ARG A 53 -2.53 -19.31 -10.33
CA ARG A 53 -2.40 -19.88 -11.68
C ARG A 53 -1.02 -19.64 -12.31
N GLY A 54 -0.09 -19.04 -11.58
CA GLY A 54 1.24 -18.66 -12.08
C GLY A 54 1.22 -17.55 -13.12
N THR A 55 0.15 -16.77 -13.17
CA THR A 55 0.00 -15.65 -14.11
C THR A 55 -0.07 -14.32 -13.37
N PRO A 56 0.30 -13.20 -14.03
CA PRO A 56 0.08 -11.85 -13.48
C PRO A 56 -1.34 -11.67 -12.96
N MET A 57 -1.46 -11.10 -11.76
CA MET A 57 -2.76 -10.75 -11.20
C MET A 57 -3.35 -9.56 -11.95
N ARG A 58 -4.65 -9.66 -12.27
CA ARG A 58 -5.43 -8.52 -12.76
C ARG A 58 -5.96 -7.70 -11.58
N GLU A 59 -6.39 -6.48 -11.85
CA GLU A 59 -6.98 -5.56 -10.86
C GLU A 59 -8.02 -6.24 -9.96
N ARG A 60 -8.96 -6.99 -10.55
CA ARG A 60 -9.99 -7.73 -9.80
C ARG A 60 -9.41 -8.77 -8.83
N GLY A 61 -8.29 -9.40 -9.19
CA GLY A 61 -7.62 -10.36 -8.32
C GLY A 61 -7.03 -9.67 -7.10
N VAL A 62 -6.33 -8.56 -7.29
CA VAL A 62 -5.77 -7.76 -6.19
C VAL A 62 -6.88 -7.22 -5.30
N TYR A 63 -7.97 -6.71 -5.90
CA TYR A 63 -9.16 -6.25 -5.19
C TYR A 63 -9.73 -7.34 -4.28
N GLY A 64 -9.93 -8.55 -4.82
CA GLY A 64 -10.44 -9.70 -4.06
C GLY A 64 -9.53 -10.05 -2.88
N CYS A 65 -8.21 -10.12 -3.10
CA CYS A 65 -7.26 -10.41 -2.02
C CYS A 65 -7.33 -9.37 -0.89
N VAL A 66 -7.45 -8.08 -1.20
CA VAL A 66 -7.58 -7.03 -0.17
C VAL A 66 -8.87 -7.20 0.63
N VAL A 67 -9.99 -7.44 -0.04
CA VAL A 67 -11.29 -7.64 0.60
C VAL A 67 -11.29 -8.87 1.51
N GLU A 68 -10.84 -10.01 1.00
CA GLU A 68 -10.79 -11.27 1.76
C GLU A 68 -9.84 -11.18 2.95
N THR A 69 -8.67 -10.53 2.77
CA THR A 69 -7.69 -10.37 3.84
C THR A 69 -8.21 -9.47 4.95
N THR A 70 -8.88 -8.38 4.61
CA THR A 70 -9.44 -7.44 5.60
C THR A 70 -10.62 -8.04 6.34
N GLU A 71 -11.49 -8.77 5.66
CA GLU A 71 -12.58 -9.51 6.30
C GLU A 71 -12.05 -10.58 7.27
N ALA A 72 -11.05 -11.36 6.85
CA ALA A 72 -10.44 -12.37 7.70
C ALA A 72 -9.71 -11.78 8.92
N SER A 73 -9.09 -10.61 8.76
CA SER A 73 -8.28 -9.99 9.83
C SER A 73 -9.09 -9.15 10.80
N PHE A 74 -10.15 -8.49 10.31
CA PHE A 74 -10.90 -7.48 11.06
C PHE A 74 -12.40 -7.80 11.20
N GLY A 75 -12.89 -8.87 10.57
CA GLY A 75 -14.32 -9.20 10.52
C GLY A 75 -15.13 -8.29 9.59
N VAL A 76 -14.48 -7.38 8.86
CA VAL A 76 -15.11 -6.41 7.95
C VAL A 76 -14.37 -6.36 6.63
N SER A 77 -15.11 -6.55 5.54
CA SER A 77 -14.63 -6.44 4.17
C SER A 77 -14.32 -4.98 3.83
N ILE A 78 -13.04 -4.64 3.68
CA ILE A 78 -12.59 -3.31 3.26
C ILE A 78 -12.03 -3.41 1.84
N ASN A 79 -12.70 -2.77 0.88
CA ASN A 79 -12.21 -2.72 -0.49
C ASN A 79 -11.12 -1.65 -0.69
N PRO A 80 -10.30 -1.71 -1.76
CA PRO A 80 -9.21 -0.75 -2.00
C PRO A 80 -9.62 0.73 -1.99
N HIS A 81 -10.82 1.08 -2.46
CA HIS A 81 -11.29 2.47 -2.43
C HIS A 81 -11.57 2.90 -0.99
N LEU A 82 -12.32 2.09 -0.25
CA LEU A 82 -12.61 2.35 1.16
C LEU A 82 -11.34 2.36 2.01
N PHE A 83 -10.38 1.49 1.71
CA PHE A 83 -9.09 1.44 2.40
C PHE A 83 -8.32 2.75 2.20
N ARG A 84 -8.35 3.30 0.98
CA ARG A 84 -7.78 4.60 0.67
C ARG A 84 -8.50 5.73 1.38
N ASP A 85 -9.84 5.71 1.42
CA ASP A 85 -10.64 6.72 2.12
C ASP A 85 -10.35 6.72 3.62
N ILE A 86 -10.30 5.54 4.26
CA ILE A 86 -9.93 5.37 5.67
C ILE A 86 -8.53 5.94 5.94
N ALA A 87 -7.55 5.67 5.07
CA ALA A 87 -6.21 6.18 5.22
C ALA A 87 -6.17 7.72 5.17
N VAL A 88 -6.91 8.33 4.24
CA VAL A 88 -7.02 9.79 4.12
C VAL A 88 -7.69 10.39 5.35
N THR A 89 -8.86 9.89 5.74
CA THR A 89 -9.60 10.39 6.89
C THR A 89 -8.78 10.24 8.17
N SER A 90 -8.10 9.11 8.36
CA SER A 90 -7.24 8.89 9.53
C SER A 90 -6.11 9.93 9.63
N ILE A 91 -5.50 10.31 8.50
CA ILE A 91 -4.46 11.35 8.46
C ILE A 91 -5.06 12.72 8.82
N VAL A 92 -6.24 13.05 8.29
CA VAL A 92 -6.92 14.31 8.56
C VAL A 92 -7.28 14.42 10.04
N ASP A 93 -7.80 13.34 10.63
CA ASP A 93 -8.22 13.31 12.03
C ASP A 93 -7.04 13.32 13.00
N GLN A 94 -5.99 12.54 12.73
CA GLN A 94 -4.83 12.41 13.63
C GLN A 94 -3.81 13.52 13.47
N THR A 95 -3.76 14.19 12.31
CA THR A 95 -2.82 15.29 12.09
C THR A 95 -3.41 16.35 11.17
N PRO A 96 -4.38 17.15 11.66
CA PRO A 96 -5.09 18.16 10.86
C PRO A 96 -4.16 19.21 10.23
N GLN A 97 -2.97 19.45 10.82
CA GLN A 97 -1.98 20.38 10.25
C GLN A 97 -1.37 19.88 8.93
N ASN A 98 -1.63 18.63 8.53
CA ASN A 98 -0.99 17.97 7.40
C ASN A 98 -1.92 17.70 6.20
N ILE A 99 -3.10 18.33 6.10
CA ILE A 99 -4.07 18.13 5.00
C ILE A 99 -3.42 18.14 3.59
N GLY A 100 -2.36 18.94 3.38
CA GLY A 100 -1.61 18.98 2.13
C GLY A 100 -0.94 17.68 1.67
N ILE A 101 -0.77 16.66 2.53
CA ILE A 101 -0.19 15.36 2.17
C ILE A 101 -1.19 14.33 1.65
N THR A 102 -2.49 14.64 1.75
CA THR A 102 -3.55 13.74 1.26
C THR A 102 -3.53 13.65 -0.27
N ALA A 103 -3.10 14.71 -0.96
CA ALA A 103 -3.09 14.79 -2.41
C ALA A 103 -2.07 13.83 -3.06
N PRO A 104 -0.80 13.71 -2.60
CA PRO A 104 0.11 12.65 -3.05
C PRO A 104 -0.40 11.22 -2.78
N LEU A 105 -1.06 10.97 -1.64
CA LEU A 105 -1.61 9.65 -1.28
C LEU A 105 -2.77 9.23 -2.24
N LEU A 106 -3.50 10.23 -2.72
CA LEU A 106 -4.61 10.08 -3.66
C LEU A 106 -4.19 10.14 -5.14
N GLY A 107 -2.91 10.43 -5.43
CA GLY A 107 -2.43 10.62 -6.80
C GLY A 107 -2.85 11.95 -7.43
N HIS A 108 -3.37 12.89 -6.66
CA HIS A 108 -3.69 14.24 -7.11
C HIS A 108 -2.47 15.15 -6.95
N ILE A 109 -1.69 15.30 -8.02
CA ILE A 109 -0.64 16.32 -8.13
C ILE A 109 -1.24 17.46 -8.97
N ASN A 110 -1.63 18.58 -8.35
CA ASN A 110 -2.03 19.77 -9.12
C ASN A 110 -0.76 20.53 -9.55
N PRO A 111 -0.57 20.83 -10.85
CA PRO A 111 0.72 21.26 -11.38
C PRO A 111 0.81 22.78 -11.42
N ALA A 112 1.49 23.35 -10.44
CA ALA A 112 2.13 24.64 -10.61
C ALA A 112 3.33 24.69 -9.67
N THR A 113 4.52 24.84 -10.25
CA THR A 113 5.85 24.99 -9.63
C THR A 113 6.65 23.70 -9.33
N THR A 114 7.68 23.50 -10.17
CA THR A 114 8.92 22.73 -9.96
C THR A 114 8.76 21.25 -9.58
N GLU A 115 8.32 20.42 -10.54
CA GLU A 115 7.75 19.07 -10.34
C GLU A 115 8.69 17.98 -9.77
N GLU A 116 9.94 17.81 -10.21
CA GLU A 116 10.71 16.59 -9.82
C GLU A 116 11.18 16.59 -8.36
N HIS A 117 11.80 17.68 -7.89
CA HIS A 117 12.27 17.76 -6.51
C HIS A 117 11.11 17.84 -5.51
N TYR A 118 9.98 18.44 -5.90
CA TYR A 118 8.79 18.54 -5.06
C TYR A 118 8.07 17.20 -4.93
N ILE A 119 7.96 16.40 -6.00
CA ILE A 119 7.37 15.06 -5.96
C ILE A 119 8.18 14.16 -5.02
N HIS A 120 9.51 14.13 -5.16
CA HIS A 120 10.36 13.28 -4.33
C HIS A 120 10.30 13.66 -2.84
N ALA A 121 10.37 14.96 -2.53
CA ALA A 121 10.29 15.45 -1.16
C ALA A 121 8.90 15.23 -0.53
N ASN A 122 7.82 15.53 -1.26
CA ASN A 122 6.46 15.30 -0.76
C ASN A 122 6.14 13.82 -0.59
N GLN A 123 6.65 12.95 -1.46
CA GLN A 123 6.42 11.50 -1.32
C GLN A 123 7.16 10.91 -0.12
N ALA A 124 8.42 11.31 0.10
CA ALA A 124 9.16 10.90 1.28
C ALA A 124 8.46 11.37 2.56
N MET A 125 8.01 12.63 2.59
CA MET A 125 7.25 13.19 3.71
C MET A 125 5.87 12.54 3.90
N ALA A 126 5.15 12.25 2.81
CA ALA A 126 3.85 11.58 2.86
C ALA A 126 3.99 10.13 3.33
N GLY A 127 4.98 9.39 2.82
CA GLY A 127 5.29 8.03 3.25
C GLY A 127 5.64 7.95 4.73
N GLU A 128 6.44 8.89 5.22
CA GLU A 128 6.83 8.98 6.64
C GLU A 128 5.63 9.28 7.54
N ARG A 129 4.78 10.23 7.15
CA ARG A 129 3.57 10.59 7.92
C ARG A 129 2.50 9.52 7.89
N TYR A 130 2.33 8.82 6.76
CA TYR A 130 1.47 7.65 6.67
C TYR A 130 1.97 6.54 7.59
N ARG A 131 3.28 6.25 7.58
CA ARG A 131 3.91 5.28 8.46
C ARG A 131 3.67 5.61 9.93
N ALA A 132 3.85 6.87 10.34
CA ALA A 132 3.58 7.31 11.70
C ALA A 132 2.11 7.07 12.09
N SER A 133 1.16 7.43 11.23
CA SER A 133 -0.28 7.26 11.48
C SER A 133 -0.67 5.78 11.61
N VAL A 134 -0.17 4.92 10.72
CA VAL A 134 -0.41 3.46 10.77
C VAL A 134 0.23 2.83 12.01
N THR A 135 1.42 3.30 12.41
CA THR A 135 2.10 2.80 13.61
C THR A 135 1.30 3.13 14.87
N THR A 136 0.87 4.39 15.02
CA THR A 136 0.00 4.82 16.12
C THR A 136 -1.29 4.00 16.19
N LEU A 137 -1.95 3.79 15.04
CA LEU A 137 -3.17 2.98 14.98
C LEU A 137 -2.91 1.54 15.43
N ARG A 138 -1.81 0.94 14.95
CA ARG A 138 -1.42 -0.43 15.30
C ARG A 138 -1.13 -0.57 16.80
N ASP A 139 -0.45 0.39 17.40
CA ASP A 139 -0.10 0.36 18.82
C ASP A 139 -1.34 0.52 19.70
N ASN A 140 -2.26 1.42 19.32
CA ASN A 140 -3.55 1.58 20.00
C ASN A 140 -4.40 0.31 19.92
N LEU A 141 -4.54 -0.28 18.72
CA LEU A 141 -5.32 -1.51 18.54
C LEU A 141 -4.72 -2.71 19.29
N LYS A 142 -3.39 -2.83 19.33
CA LYS A 142 -2.71 -3.85 20.13
C LYS A 142 -2.97 -3.67 21.62
N ALA A 143 -2.96 -2.43 22.11
CA ALA A 143 -3.22 -2.13 23.52
C ALA A 143 -4.68 -2.41 23.91
N GLU A 144 -5.63 -2.16 23.01
CA GLU A 144 -7.07 -2.30 23.28
C GLU A 144 -7.59 -3.74 23.09
N TYR A 145 -7.10 -4.47 22.09
CA TYR A 145 -7.67 -5.77 21.69
C TYR A 145 -6.68 -6.95 21.73
N GLY A 146 -5.43 -6.74 22.14
CA GLY A 146 -4.36 -7.75 22.02
C GLY A 146 -3.88 -7.92 20.58
N ASN A 147 -3.00 -8.89 20.28
CA ASN A 147 -2.53 -9.11 18.90
C ASN A 147 -3.66 -9.72 18.04
N PRO A 148 -4.23 -8.99 17.06
CA PRO A 148 -5.36 -9.50 16.27
C PRO A 148 -4.94 -10.55 15.24
N PHE A 149 -3.63 -10.71 15.01
CA PHE A 149 -3.11 -11.74 14.12
C PHE A 149 -3.08 -13.10 14.83
N LYS A 150 -4.09 -13.93 14.56
CA LYS A 150 -3.97 -15.39 14.72
C LYS A 150 -3.51 -16.00 13.40
N LEU A 151 -2.40 -16.72 13.43
CA LEU A 151 -1.96 -17.55 12.31
C LEU A 151 -3.05 -18.57 11.99
N ARG A 152 -3.48 -18.63 10.73
CA ARG A 152 -4.49 -19.60 10.28
C ARG A 152 -3.87 -21.01 10.30
N GLY A 153 -4.05 -21.74 11.40
CA GLY A 153 -3.51 -23.10 11.56
C GLY A 153 -3.61 -23.69 12.97
N GLU A 154 -3.79 -22.88 14.00
CA GLU A 154 -3.97 -23.39 15.37
C GLU A 154 -5.47 -23.63 15.65
N ARG A 155 -5.86 -24.90 15.57
CA ARG A 155 -7.08 -25.43 16.19
C ARG A 155 -6.68 -26.22 17.43
#